data_AF-A0A7G8DCS9-F1
#
_entry.id   AF-A0A7G8DCS9-F1
#
_cell.length_a   1.000
_cell.length_b   1.000
_cell.length_c   1.000
_cell.angle_alpha   90.00
_cell.angle_beta   90.00
_cell.angle_gamma   90.00
#
_symmetry.space_group_name_H-M   'P 1'
#
loop_
_entity.id
_entity.type
_entity.pdbx_description
1 polymer ?
#
loop_
_entity_poly.entity_id
_entity_poly.type
_entity_poly.pdbx_seq_one_letter_code
_entity_poly.pdbx_strand_id
1 'polypeptide(L)'
;MLMQPFSEDTRRSFPQLLLVTAGPALVSLDEELPVEHQIDPCIEITKAEASEGAALVDACAPHVRAMLTQAQKRLENLQALKVLHAVSRESFGSL
;
A
#
# COMPACT_ATOMS: atom_id res chain seq x y z
N MET A 1 -7.59 31.04 -14.24
CA MET A 1 -7.73 30.79 -12.78
C MET A 1 -6.74 29.69 -12.45
N LEU A 2 -5.58 30.05 -11.90
CA LEU A 2 -4.53 29.09 -11.52
C LEU A 2 -4.91 28.52 -10.15
N MET A 3 -5.34 27.26 -10.10
CA MET A 3 -5.52 26.53 -8.84
C MET A 3 -4.16 26.01 -8.36
N GLN A 4 -3.61 26.58 -7.29
CA GLN A 4 -2.64 25.92 -6.39
C GLN A 4 -2.71 26.59 -4.99
N PRO A 5 -2.37 25.90 -3.88
CA PRO A 5 -1.75 24.57 -3.78
C PRO A 5 -2.69 23.53 -3.13
N PHE A 6 -2.32 22.26 -3.28
CA PHE A 6 -2.97 21.09 -2.69
C PHE A 6 -3.53 21.34 -1.29
N SER A 7 -4.85 21.14 -1.12
CA SER A 7 -5.50 21.20 0.18
C SER A 7 -4.90 20.14 1.12
N GLU A 8 -5.02 20.36 2.42
CA GLU A 8 -4.67 19.38 3.46
C GLU A 8 -5.32 18.01 3.17
N ASP A 9 -6.52 18.00 2.58
CA ASP A 9 -7.20 16.79 2.12
C ASP A 9 -6.41 16.03 1.04
N THR A 10 -5.72 16.74 0.14
CA THR A 10 -4.93 16.07 -0.89
C THR A 10 -3.67 15.44 -0.30
N ARG A 11 -3.01 16.12 0.64
CA ARG A 11 -1.84 15.58 1.34
C ARG A 11 -2.19 14.35 2.18
N ARG A 12 -3.38 14.34 2.82
CA ARG A 12 -3.86 13.20 3.60
C ARG A 12 -4.38 12.04 2.78
N SER A 13 -4.74 12.26 1.51
CA SER A 13 -5.38 11.23 0.68
C SER A 13 -4.51 9.99 0.45
N PHE A 14 -3.21 10.17 0.20
CA PHE A 14 -2.28 9.05 -0.03
C PHE A 14 -2.06 8.19 1.22
N PRO A 15 -1.74 8.77 2.40
CA PRO A 15 -1.68 8.02 3.65
C PRO A 15 -2.97 7.26 3.95
N GLN A 16 -4.14 7.86 3.69
CA GLN A 16 -5.44 7.20 3.87
C GLN A 16 -5.64 6.03 2.90
N LEU A 17 -5.31 6.19 1.62
CA LEU A 17 -5.38 5.12 0.64
C LEU A 17 -4.42 3.98 0.97
N LEU A 18 -3.22 4.30 1.46
CA LEU A 18 -2.26 3.32 1.94
C LEU A 18 -2.81 2.54 3.15
N LEU A 19 -3.38 3.25 4.13
CA LEU A 19 -4.00 2.65 5.31
C LEU A 19 -5.14 1.68 4.94
N VAL A 20 -6.02 2.07 4.03
CA VAL A 20 -7.14 1.22 3.57
C VAL A 20 -6.64 0.02 2.76
N THR A 21 -5.55 0.18 2.01
CA THR A 21 -5.01 -0.86 1.13
C THR A 21 -4.18 -1.89 1.88
N ALA A 22 -3.20 -1.43 2.66
CA ALA A 22 -2.31 -2.29 3.45
C ALA A 22 -3.00 -2.82 4.71
N GLY A 23 -3.88 -2.01 5.31
CA GLY A 23 -4.46 -2.24 6.61
C GLY A 23 -3.62 -1.62 7.74
N PRO A 24 -4.24 -1.36 8.90
CA PRO A 24 -3.63 -0.63 10.01
C PRO A 24 -2.46 -1.36 10.67
N ALA A 25 -2.32 -2.67 10.46
CA ALA A 25 -1.21 -3.45 11.01
C ALA A 25 0.12 -3.18 10.29
N LEU A 26 0.08 -2.71 9.04
CA LEU A 26 1.26 -2.55 8.20
C LEU A 26 1.70 -1.09 8.06
N VAL A 27 0.81 -0.15 8.35
CA VAL A 27 1.07 1.28 8.18
C VAL A 27 1.39 1.89 9.53
N SER A 28 2.61 2.44 9.65
CA SER A 28 2.92 3.38 10.71
C SER A 28 2.16 4.68 10.40
N LEU A 29 1.31 5.12 11.32
CA LEU A 29 0.60 6.42 11.25
C LEU A 29 1.55 7.63 11.44
N ASP A 30 2.83 7.45 11.16
CA ASP A 30 3.79 8.54 11.23
C ASP A 30 3.57 9.47 10.04
N GLU A 31 2.79 10.53 10.28
CA GLU A 31 2.42 11.53 9.28
C GLU A 31 3.64 12.32 8.75
N GLU A 32 4.79 12.25 9.43
CA GLU A 32 6.02 12.92 8.99
C GLU A 32 6.87 12.06 8.05
N LEU A 33 6.60 10.75 7.95
CA LEU A 33 7.35 9.85 7.08
C LEU A 33 6.90 10.02 5.61
N PRO A 34 7.81 10.25 4.65
CA PRO A 34 7.41 10.35 3.24
C PRO A 34 6.71 9.07 2.77
N VAL A 35 5.66 9.20 1.97
CA VAL A 35 4.79 8.10 1.54
C VAL A 35 5.59 6.96 0.88
N GLU A 36 6.65 7.26 0.12
CA GLU A 36 7.54 6.24 -0.45
C GLU A 36 8.19 5.33 0.60
N HIS A 37 8.54 5.87 1.77
CA HIS A 37 9.13 5.13 2.88
C HIS A 37 8.09 4.33 3.65
N GLN A 38 6.80 4.54 3.39
CA GLN A 38 5.71 3.76 3.97
C GLN A 38 5.23 2.65 3.01
N ILE A 39 5.16 2.93 1.69
CA ILE A 39 4.69 1.97 0.68
C ILE A 39 5.64 0.77 0.56
N ASP A 40 6.95 1.01 0.51
CA ASP A 40 7.93 -0.06 0.25
C ASP A 40 7.97 -1.12 1.36
N PRO A 41 8.00 -0.76 2.66
CA PRO A 41 7.86 -1.73 3.74
C PRO A 41 6.54 -2.51 3.69
N CYS A 42 5.42 -1.86 3.36
CA CYS A 42 4.13 -2.55 3.22
C CYS A 42 4.17 -3.62 2.12
N ILE A 43 4.84 -3.33 1.00
CA ILE A 43 5.04 -4.29 -0.10
C ILE A 43 5.87 -5.49 0.38
N GLU A 44 7.00 -5.26 1.03
CA GLU A 44 7.89 -6.34 1.46
C GLU A 44 7.24 -7.24 2.53
N ILE A 45 6.51 -6.67 3.48
CA ILE A 45 5.76 -7.46 4.46
C ILE A 45 4.65 -8.27 3.78
N THR A 46 3.89 -7.66 2.86
CA THR A 46 2.82 -8.37 2.14
C THR A 46 3.37 -9.52 1.30
N LYS A 47 4.56 -9.36 0.69
CA LYS A 47 5.26 -10.46 -0.01
C LYS A 47 5.64 -11.59 0.94
N ALA A 48 6.15 -11.25 2.13
CA ALA A 48 6.51 -12.24 3.14
C ALA A 48 5.27 -13.03 3.60
N GLU A 49 4.16 -12.35 3.89
CA GLU A 49 2.86 -12.98 4.24
C GLU A 49 2.38 -13.93 3.13
N ALA A 50 2.45 -13.49 1.87
CA ALA A 50 2.05 -14.31 0.73
C ALA A 50 2.96 -15.55 0.57
N SER A 51 4.27 -15.40 0.79
CA SER A 51 5.24 -16.50 0.70
C SER A 51 5.04 -17.52 1.82
N GLU A 52 4.79 -17.06 3.05
CA GLU A 52 4.47 -17.93 4.18
C GLU A 52 3.17 -18.68 3.94
N GLY A 53 2.11 -17.98 3.51
CA GLY A 53 0.85 -18.59 3.13
C GLY A 53 1.03 -19.66 2.05
N ALA A 54 1.83 -19.39 1.01
CA ALA A 54 2.11 -20.34 -0.08
C ALA A 54 2.80 -21.61 0.42
N ALA A 55 3.76 -21.50 1.34
CA ALA A 55 4.44 -22.64 1.95
C ALA A 55 3.49 -23.51 2.78
N LEU A 56 2.37 -22.95 3.26
CA LEU A 56 1.37 -23.63 4.08
C LEU A 56 0.16 -24.15 3.27
N VAL A 57 0.04 -23.83 1.97
CA VAL A 57 -1.08 -24.26 1.12
C VAL A 57 -1.20 -25.79 1.03
N ASP A 58 -0.07 -26.50 1.05
CA ASP A 58 -0.03 -27.97 1.03
C ASP A 58 -0.52 -28.59 2.35
N ALA A 59 -0.57 -27.81 3.44
CA ALA A 59 -0.87 -28.29 4.78
C ALA A 59 -2.32 -28.00 5.24
N CYS A 60 -3.03 -27.02 4.66
CA CYS A 60 -4.32 -26.61 5.23
C CYS A 60 -5.28 -25.89 4.26
N ALA A 61 -6.39 -26.57 3.90
CA ALA A 61 -7.78 -26.06 3.75
C ALA A 61 -8.11 -24.81 2.87
N PRO A 62 -9.37 -24.64 2.43
CA PRO A 62 -9.83 -23.47 1.64
C PRO A 62 -9.55 -22.09 2.27
N HIS A 63 -9.37 -22.02 3.59
CA HIS A 63 -9.08 -20.77 4.29
C HIS A 63 -7.70 -20.18 3.93
N VAL A 64 -6.64 -21.00 3.87
CA VAL A 64 -5.30 -20.53 3.52
C VAL A 64 -5.24 -20.03 2.08
N ARG A 65 -5.97 -20.70 1.16
CA ARG A 65 -6.13 -20.20 -0.22
C ARG A 65 -6.79 -18.83 -0.27
N ALA A 66 -7.82 -18.59 0.54
CA ALA A 66 -8.47 -17.28 0.60
C ALA A 66 -7.51 -16.20 1.13
N MET A 67 -6.72 -16.52 2.17
CA MET A 67 -5.69 -15.61 2.70
C MET A 67 -4.61 -15.30 1.66
N LEU A 68 -4.13 -16.30 0.92
CA LEU A 68 -3.15 -16.12 -0.15
C LEU A 68 -3.70 -15.18 -1.25
N THR A 69 -4.91 -15.43 -1.72
CA THR A 69 -5.57 -14.58 -2.72
C THR A 69 -5.73 -13.14 -2.21
N GLN A 70 -6.06 -12.97 -0.92
CA GLN A 70 -6.17 -11.65 -0.32
C GLN A 70 -4.82 -10.94 -0.23
N ALA A 71 -3.74 -11.64 0.17
CA ALA A 71 -2.39 -11.09 0.22
C ALA A 71 -1.88 -10.71 -1.19
N GLN A 72 -2.13 -11.56 -2.19
CA GLN A 72 -1.82 -11.25 -3.60
C GLN A 72 -2.57 -10.01 -4.08
N LYS A 73 -3.86 -9.90 -3.75
CA LYS A 73 -4.65 -8.73 -4.13
C LYS A 73 -4.17 -7.45 -3.44
N ARG A 74 -3.78 -7.55 -2.17
CA ARG A 74 -3.15 -6.44 -1.43
C ARG A 74 -1.85 -6.01 -2.13
N LEU A 75 -1.02 -6.95 -2.54
CA LEU A 75 0.24 -6.67 -3.23
C LEU A 75 0.02 -5.93 -4.56
N GLU A 76 -0.94 -6.38 -5.38
CA GLU A 76 -1.31 -5.68 -6.63
C GLU A 76 -1.72 -4.23 -6.37
N ASN A 77 -2.57 -4.01 -5.36
CA ASN A 77 -3.05 -2.68 -5.02
C ASN A 77 -1.92 -1.78 -4.50
N LEU A 78 -1.00 -2.30 -3.67
CA LEU A 78 0.16 -1.55 -3.19
C LEU A 78 1.12 -1.17 -4.32
N GLN A 79 1.34 -2.08 -5.28
CA GLN A 79 2.13 -1.79 -6.48
C GLN A 79 1.47 -0.71 -7.34
N ALA A 80 0.16 -0.78 -7.54
CA ALA A 80 -0.59 0.25 -8.25
C ALA A 80 -0.52 1.61 -7.53
N LEU A 81 -0.60 1.61 -6.19
CA LEU A 81 -0.48 2.82 -5.38
C LEU A 81 0.94 3.43 -5.48
N LYS A 82 1.99 2.60 -5.52
CA LYS A 82 3.36 3.05 -5.77
C LYS A 82 3.50 3.75 -7.12
N VAL A 83 2.93 3.17 -8.17
CA VAL A 83 2.91 3.77 -9.52
C VAL A 83 2.12 5.08 -9.52
N LEU A 84 0.95 5.11 -8.88
CA LEU A 84 0.14 6.32 -8.77
C LEU A 84 0.90 7.45 -8.06
N HIS A 85 1.62 7.13 -6.99
CA HIS A 85 2.49 8.07 -6.29
C HIS A 85 3.59 8.61 -7.20
N ALA A 86 4.29 7.74 -7.94
CA ALA A 86 5.31 8.18 -8.89
C ALA A 86 4.75 9.11 -9.98
N VAL A 87 3.64 8.74 -10.61
CA VAL A 87 2.97 9.55 -11.64
C VAL A 87 2.52 10.90 -11.07
N SER A 88 1.98 10.92 -9.85
CA SER A 88 1.59 12.16 -9.19
C SER A 88 2.79 13.08 -8.93
N ARG A 89 3.93 12.52 -8.52
CA ARG A 89 5.17 13.28 -8.31
C ARG A 89 5.73 13.87 -9.60
N GLU A 90 5.71 13.09 -10.68
CA GLU A 90 6.13 13.54 -12.00
C GLU A 90 5.21 14.63 -12.56
N SER A 91 3.90 14.53 -12.33
CA SER A 91 2.90 15.44 -12.90
C SER A 91 2.72 16.72 -12.09
N PHE A 92 2.90 16.65 -10.77
CA PHE A 92 2.50 17.73 -9.84
C PHE A 92 3.59 18.16 -8.85
N GLY A 93 4.76 17.50 -8.83
CA GLY A 93 5.82 17.74 -7.83
C GLY A 93 5.62 16.93 -6.54
N SER A 94 6.43 17.18 -5.50
CA SER A 94 6.27 16.47 -4.22
C SER A 94 4.91 16.82 -3.60
N LEU A 95 4.05 15.81 -3.46
CA LEU A 95 2.87 15.86 -2.61
C LEU A 95 3.29 15.82 -1.13
#